data_AF-A0A1V9FPT6-F1
#
_entry.id   AF-A0A1V9FPT6-F1
#
_cell.length_a   1.000
_cell.length_b   1.000
_cell.length_c   1.000
_cell.angle_alpha   90.00
_cell.angle_beta   90.00
_cell.angle_gamma   90.00
#
_symmetry.space_group_name_H-M   'P 1'
#
loop_
_entity.id
_entity.type
_entity.pdbx_description
1 polymer ?
#
loop_
_entity_poly.entity_id
_entity_poly.type
_entity_poly.pdbx_seq_one_letter_code
_entity_poly.pdbx_strand_id
1 'polypeptide(L)'
;MLHARTSTNDNVFARQLYRDEPECLPYIPAARYLIEKYVSAYWKHDSTDLDYVHMELTLCSRIMMDAFPRHLQLKWLARILEVSPLCLYNDPNLPF
;
A
#
# COMPACT_ATOMS: atom_id res chain seq x y z
N MET A 1 23.20 -21.02 8.87
CA MET A 1 22.31 -21.66 7.88
C MET A 1 21.26 -20.63 7.49
N LEU A 2 21.42 -20.02 6.31
CA LEU A 2 20.49 -19.02 5.78
C LEU A 2 19.25 -19.74 5.25
N HIS A 3 18.08 -19.41 5.81
CA HIS A 3 16.79 -19.89 5.33
C HIS A 3 16.53 -19.37 3.92
N ALA A 4 16.88 -20.17 2.92
CA ALA A 4 16.28 -20.10 1.60
C ALA A 4 15.09 -21.06 1.61
N ARG A 5 13.86 -20.54 1.52
CA ARG A 5 12.63 -21.23 1.01
C ARG A 5 11.35 -20.52 1.50
N THR A 6 10.88 -19.53 0.73
CA THR A 6 9.45 -19.14 0.63
C THR A 6 9.13 -18.33 -0.65
N SER A 7 10.11 -17.78 -1.38
CA SER A 7 9.82 -16.78 -2.43
C SER A 7 9.01 -17.23 -3.66
N THR A 8 8.87 -18.53 -3.95
CA THR A 8 8.18 -18.97 -5.19
C THR A 8 6.66 -18.96 -5.05
N ASN A 9 6.13 -19.28 -3.87
CA ASN A 9 4.68 -19.32 -3.64
C ASN A 9 4.12 -17.92 -3.48
N ASP A 10 4.78 -17.07 -2.69
CA ASP A 10 4.34 -15.70 -2.41
C ASP A 10 4.24 -14.88 -3.70
N ASN A 11 5.19 -15.07 -4.64
CA ASN A 11 5.13 -14.46 -5.97
C ASN A 11 3.92 -14.90 -6.81
N VAL A 12 3.52 -16.17 -6.73
CA VAL A 12 2.34 -16.68 -7.44
C VAL A 12 1.05 -16.11 -6.82
N PHE A 13 0.96 -16.11 -5.49
CA PHE A 13 -0.17 -15.55 -4.76
C PHE A 13 -0.30 -14.04 -4.93
N ALA A 14 0.81 -13.29 -4.85
CA ALA A 14 0.85 -11.85 -5.10
C ALA A 14 0.31 -11.51 -6.50
N ARG A 15 0.77 -12.23 -7.53
CA ARG A 15 0.27 -12.06 -8.90
C ARG A 15 -1.21 -12.40 -9.04
N GLN A 16 -1.70 -13.35 -8.26
CA GLN A 16 -3.11 -13.73 -8.27
C GLN A 16 -3.97 -12.64 -7.61
N LEU A 17 -3.54 -12.10 -6.47
CA LEU A 17 -4.23 -10.99 -5.79
C LEU A 17 -4.40 -9.77 -6.71
N TYR A 18 -3.38 -9.40 -7.49
CA TYR A 18 -3.51 -8.32 -8.48
C TYR A 18 -4.47 -8.64 -9.64
N ARG A 19 -4.64 -9.91 -9.99
CA ARG A 19 -5.61 -10.32 -11.02
C ARG A 19 -7.04 -10.30 -10.49
N ASP A 20 -7.21 -10.57 -9.21
CA ASP A 20 -8.52 -10.63 -8.56
C ASP A 20 -9.07 -9.22 -8.28
N GLU A 21 -8.21 -8.19 -8.20
CA GLU A 21 -8.54 -6.79 -7.90
C GLU A 21 -8.07 -5.81 -9.01
N PRO A 22 -8.56 -5.94 -10.27
CA PRO A 22 -8.09 -5.12 -11.39
C PRO A 22 -8.36 -3.61 -11.22
N GLU A 23 -9.38 -3.24 -10.45
CA GLU A 23 -9.72 -1.87 -10.09
C GLU A 23 -8.63 -1.17 -9.26
N CYS A 24 -7.79 -1.92 -8.56
CA CYS A 24 -6.69 -1.36 -7.79
C CYS A 24 -5.51 -0.94 -8.67
N LEU A 25 -5.38 -1.49 -9.89
CA LEU A 25 -4.22 -1.29 -10.78
C LEU A 25 -3.86 0.18 -11.02
N PRO A 26 -4.81 1.11 -11.27
CA PRO A 26 -4.48 2.52 -11.46
C PRO A 26 -3.92 3.21 -10.20
N TYR A 27 -4.22 2.68 -9.01
CA TYR A 27 -3.88 3.28 -7.72
C TYR A 27 -2.59 2.69 -7.10
N ILE A 28 -2.08 1.59 -7.64
CA ILE A 28 -0.84 0.94 -7.20
C ILE A 28 0.33 1.93 -7.10
N PRO A 29 0.61 2.82 -8.07
CA PRO A 29 1.73 3.76 -7.95
C PRO A 29 1.62 4.67 -6.73
N ALA A 30 0.41 5.14 -6.39
CA ALA A 30 0.16 5.98 -5.24
C ALA A 30 0.29 5.19 -3.92
N ALA A 31 -0.20 3.95 -3.89
CA ALA A 31 -0.03 3.06 -2.74
C ALA A 31 1.46 2.75 -2.47
N ARG A 32 2.24 2.43 -3.51
CA ARG A 32 3.69 2.21 -3.40
C ARG A 32 4.41 3.43 -2.88
N TYR A 33 4.09 4.61 -3.41
CA TYR A 33 4.64 5.87 -2.92
C TYR A 33 4.40 6.05 -1.41
N LEU A 34 3.17 5.81 -0.96
CA LEU A 34 2.81 5.90 0.45
C LEU A 34 3.62 4.93 1.32
N ILE A 35 3.76 3.68 0.87
CA ILE A 35 4.56 2.65 1.58
C ILE A 35 6.03 3.08 1.65
N GLU A 36 6.62 3.44 0.51
CA GLU A 36 8.02 3.84 0.39
C GLU A 36 8.35 5.08 1.22
N LYS A 37 7.42 6.02 1.37
CA LYS A 37 7.66 7.26 2.09
C LYS A 37 7.36 7.18 3.58
N TYR A 38 6.27 6.51 3.96
CA TYR A 38 5.73 6.62 5.33
C TYR A 38 5.89 5.34 6.16
N VAL A 39 6.01 4.17 5.55
CA VAL A 39 6.19 2.92 6.29
C VAL A 39 7.67 2.73 6.65
N SER A 40 7.96 2.06 7.76
CA SER A 40 9.34 1.78 8.19
C SER A 40 10.06 0.87 7.18
N ALA A 41 11.40 0.97 7.13
CA ALA A 41 12.21 0.18 6.20
C ALA A 41 12.07 -1.35 6.38
N TYR A 42 11.68 -1.79 7.59
CA TYR A 42 11.43 -3.19 7.90
C TYR A 42 10.33 -3.81 7.02
N TRP A 43 9.31 -3.04 6.64
CA TRP A 43 8.23 -3.51 5.76
C TRP A 43 8.57 -3.41 4.26
N LYS A 44 9.73 -2.85 3.90
CA LYS A 44 10.13 -2.59 2.49
C LYS A 44 11.08 -3.66 1.93
N HIS A 45 11.32 -4.74 2.68
CA HIS A 45 12.40 -5.67 2.35
C HIS A 45 12.10 -6.52 1.11
N ASP A 46 10.83 -6.73 0.74
CA ASP A 46 10.46 -7.39 -0.51
C ASP A 46 9.05 -6.94 -0.97
N SER A 47 8.96 -6.40 -2.19
CA SER A 47 7.67 -5.99 -2.79
C SER A 47 6.83 -7.17 -3.29
N THR A 48 7.40 -8.39 -3.24
CA THR A 48 6.72 -9.65 -3.52
C THR A 48 6.28 -10.37 -2.25
N ASP A 49 6.61 -9.81 -1.07
CA ASP A 49 6.07 -10.25 0.21
C ASP A 49 4.55 -10.06 0.23
N LEU A 50 3.84 -11.07 0.73
CA LEU A 50 2.40 -11.04 0.85
C LEU A 50 1.93 -9.87 1.72
N ASP A 51 2.67 -9.53 2.78
CA ASP A 51 2.35 -8.42 3.67
C ASP A 51 2.47 -7.06 2.94
N TYR A 52 3.47 -6.92 2.07
CA TYR A 52 3.63 -5.73 1.23
C TYR A 52 2.47 -5.60 0.25
N VAL A 53 2.14 -6.69 -0.46
CA VAL A 53 1.04 -6.72 -1.43
C VAL A 53 -0.30 -6.46 -0.76
N HIS A 54 -0.51 -7.02 0.43
CA HIS A 54 -1.72 -6.78 1.21
C HIS A 54 -1.84 -5.32 1.66
N MET A 55 -0.75 -4.70 2.13
CA MET A 55 -0.70 -3.28 2.44
C MET A 55 -0.99 -2.42 1.20
N GLU A 56 -0.41 -2.76 0.06
CA GLU A 56 -0.60 -2.05 -1.21
C GLU A 56 -2.08 -2.07 -1.64
N LEU A 57 -2.71 -3.24 -1.66
CA LEU A 57 -4.13 -3.39 -2.01
C LEU A 57 -5.03 -2.68 -0.99
N THR A 58 -4.70 -2.75 0.30
CA THR A 58 -5.42 -2.03 1.36
C THR A 58 -5.38 -0.53 1.11
N LEU A 59 -4.21 0.03 0.77
CA LEU A 59 -4.09 1.46 0.44
C LEU A 59 -4.83 1.82 -0.84
N CYS A 60 -4.74 1.00 -1.89
CA CYS A 60 -5.49 1.19 -3.14
C CYS A 60 -6.99 1.30 -2.86
N SER A 61 -7.55 0.38 -2.07
CA SER A 61 -8.97 0.40 -1.72
C SER A 61 -9.41 1.71 -1.04
N ARG A 62 -8.52 2.35 -0.27
CA ARG A 62 -8.79 3.64 0.38
C ARG A 62 -8.58 4.83 -0.54
N ILE A 63 -7.63 4.74 -1.46
CA ILE A 63 -7.42 5.78 -2.48
C ILE A 63 -8.60 5.82 -3.45
N MET A 64 -9.14 4.66 -3.83
CA MET A 64 -10.30 4.52 -4.73
C MET A 64 -11.62 5.10 -4.16
N MET A 65 -11.69 5.40 -2.85
CA MET A 65 -12.89 5.92 -2.18
C MET A 65 -13.19 7.40 -2.52
N ASP A 66 -13.30 7.74 -3.82
CA ASP A 66 -13.57 9.09 -4.36
C ASP A 66 -14.88 9.71 -3.85
N ALA A 67 -15.80 8.89 -3.31
CA ALA A 67 -17.05 9.36 -2.72
C ALA A 67 -16.88 10.03 -1.34
N PHE A 68 -15.70 9.94 -0.71
CA PHE A 68 -15.48 10.43 0.64
C PHE A 68 -14.78 11.78 0.67
N PRO A 69 -15.11 12.65 1.66
CA PRO A 69 -14.34 13.85 1.91
C PRO A 69 -12.85 13.55 2.11
N ARG A 70 -11.99 14.28 1.39
CA ARG A 70 -10.52 14.18 1.43
C ARG A 70 -9.93 14.03 2.84
N HIS A 71 -10.43 14.81 3.81
CA HIS A 71 -9.93 14.77 5.19
C HIS A 71 -10.20 13.42 5.90
N LEU A 72 -11.31 12.73 5.58
CA LEU A 72 -11.57 11.39 6.09
C LEU A 72 -10.66 10.37 5.44
N GLN A 73 -10.47 10.47 4.12
CA GLN A 73 -9.56 9.61 3.38
C GLN A 73 -8.13 9.69 3.94
N LEU A 74 -7.62 10.91 4.15
CA LEU A 74 -6.32 11.14 4.79
C LEU A 74 -6.25 10.55 6.19
N LYS A 75 -7.32 10.64 6.99
CA LYS A 75 -7.38 10.05 8.33
C LYS A 75 -7.30 8.52 8.30
N TRP A 76 -7.96 7.88 7.34
CA TRP A 76 -7.90 6.42 7.17
C TRP A 76 -6.52 5.96 6.71
N LEU A 77 -5.94 6.64 5.72
CA LEU A 77 -4.60 6.35 5.24
C LEU A 77 -3.56 6.53 6.34
N ALA A 78 -3.65 7.62 7.11
CA ALA A 78 -2.76 7.88 8.24
C ALA A 78 -2.83 6.77 9.31
N ARG A 79 -4.04 6.24 9.56
CA ARG A 79 -4.22 5.12 10.48
C ARG A 79 -3.56 3.83 9.97
N ILE A 80 -3.69 3.52 8.68
CA ILE A 80 -3.09 2.32 8.07
C ILE A 80 -1.56 2.43 8.06
N LEU A 81 -1.04 3.60 7.73
CA LEU A 81 0.40 3.88 7.66
C LEU A 81 1.04 4.13 9.03
N GLU A 82 0.24 4.16 10.10
CA GLU A 82 0.67 4.48 11.47
C GLU A 82 1.40 5.83 11.59
N VAL A 83 0.95 6.83 10.83
CA VAL A 83 1.50 8.20 10.85
C VAL A 83 0.48 9.23 11.31
N SER A 84 0.95 10.44 11.62
CA SER A 84 0.05 11.58 11.88
C SER A 84 -0.67 11.97 10.58
N PRO A 85 -2.01 12.23 10.62
CA PRO A 85 -2.73 12.77 9.46
C PRO A 85 -2.14 14.06 8.89
N LEU A 86 -1.47 14.86 9.74
CA LEU A 86 -0.79 16.09 9.31
C LEU A 86 0.38 15.81 8.36
N CYS A 87 1.04 14.64 8.48
CA CYS A 87 2.12 14.25 7.58
C CYS A 87 1.63 13.99 6.16
N LEU A 88 0.39 13.51 6.01
CA LEU A 88 -0.25 13.31 4.71
C LEU A 88 -0.86 14.61 4.19
N TYR A 89 -1.51 15.41 5.04
CA TYR A 89 -2.09 16.69 4.64
C TYR A 89 -1.06 17.65 4.01
N ASN A 90 0.18 17.63 4.51
CA ASN A 90 1.27 18.45 4.01
C ASN A 90 2.05 17.81 2.85
N ASP A 91 1.63 16.66 2.33
CA ASP A 91 2.31 16.00 1.21
C ASP A 91 1.84 16.55 -0.14
N PRO A 92 2.71 17.23 -0.90
CA PRO A 92 2.32 17.79 -2.20
C PRO A 92 2.15 16.75 -3.30
N ASN A 93 2.63 15.51 -3.12
CA ASN A 93 2.59 14.48 -4.16
C ASN A 93 1.41 13.51 -4.01
N LEU A 94 0.52 13.73 -3.04
CA LEU A 94 -0.68 12.91 -2.93
C LEU A 94 -1.64 13.24 -4.08
N PRO A 95 -2.17 12.22 -4.80
CA PRO A 95 -2.95 12.42 -6.01
C PRO A 95 -4.40 12.88 -5.80
N PHE A 96 -4.80 13.22 -4.56
CA PHE A 96 -6.16 13.59 -4.17
C PHE A 96 -6.18 14.74 -3.14
#